data_AF-A0A925ZWW0-F1
#
_entry.id   AF-A0A925ZWW0-F1
#
_cell.length_a   1.000
_cell.length_b   1.000
_cell.length_c   1.000
_cell.angle_alpha   90.00
_cell.angle_beta   90.00
_cell.angle_gamma   90.00
#
_symmetry.space_group_name_H-M   'P 1'
#
loop_
_entity.id
_entity.type
_entity.pdbx_description
1 polymer ?
#
loop_
_entity_poly.entity_id
_entity_poly.type
_entity_poly.pdbx_seq_one_letter_code
_entity_poly.pdbx_strand_id
1 'polypeptide(L)'
;SAPAVVVYAKQLPPPATGRVYQVWLEGGGVVRNVGTFAPDANQRAWALLGPQSALPNPETVFITEEPLPSSPQPSGPEVLRARFP
;
A
#
# COMPACT_ATOMS: atom_id res chain seq x y z
N SER A 1 -19.59 8.61 1.98
CA SER A 1 -18.93 7.29 1.94
C SER A 1 -17.54 7.43 2.54
N ALA A 2 -16.99 6.37 3.13
CA ALA A 2 -15.58 6.37 3.53
C ALA A 2 -14.67 6.34 2.28
N PRO A 3 -13.50 6.97 2.30
CA PRO A 3 -12.54 6.90 1.18
C PRO A 3 -12.07 5.46 0.99
N ALA A 4 -11.88 5.06 -0.27
CA ALA A 4 -11.37 3.74 -0.63
C ALA A 4 -10.34 3.87 -1.76
N VAL A 5 -9.40 2.93 -1.78
CA VAL A 5 -8.35 2.78 -2.79
C VAL A 5 -8.48 1.38 -3.39
N VAL A 6 -8.48 1.29 -4.71
CA VAL A 6 -8.34 0.02 -5.41
C VAL A 6 -6.90 -0.14 -5.82
N VAL A 7 -6.27 -1.23 -5.40
CA VAL A 7 -4.94 -1.62 -5.84
C VAL A 7 -5.06 -2.78 -6.81
N TYR A 8 -4.44 -2.60 -7.97
CA TYR A 8 -4.23 -3.65 -8.94
C TYR A 8 -2.74 -3.77 -9.25
N ALA A 9 -2.22 -4.98 -9.09
CA ALA A 9 -0.84 -5.29 -9.44
C ALA A 9 -0.78 -6.52 -10.34
N LYS A 10 0.20 -6.53 -11.24
CA LYS A 10 0.61 -7.69 -12.05
C LYS A 10 2.12 -7.84 -11.93
N GLN A 11 2.61 -9.05 -12.08
CA GLN A 11 4.05 -9.37 -12.01
C GLN A 11 4.66 -8.91 -10.69
N LEU A 12 3.88 -8.95 -9.61
CA LEU A 12 4.34 -8.68 -8.26
C LEU A 12 4.65 -10.01 -7.58
N PRO A 13 5.93 -10.34 -7.33
CA PRO A 13 6.30 -11.55 -6.61
C PRO A 13 5.63 -11.60 -5.22
N PRO A 14 5.45 -12.78 -4.62
CA PRO A 14 5.08 -12.86 -3.22
C PRO A 14 6.10 -12.13 -2.33
N PRO A 15 5.68 -11.46 -1.24
CA PRO A 15 6.61 -10.87 -0.30
C PRO A 15 7.47 -11.97 0.35
N ALA A 16 8.64 -11.60 0.90
CA ALA A 16 9.47 -12.56 1.61
C ALA A 16 8.70 -13.23 2.77
N THR A 17 9.05 -14.46 3.13
CA THR A 17 8.37 -15.24 4.17
C THR A 17 8.19 -14.43 5.45
N GLY A 18 6.94 -14.33 5.92
CA GLY A 18 6.58 -13.57 7.13
C GLY A 18 6.43 -12.06 6.92
N ARG A 19 6.49 -11.55 5.68
CA ARG A 19 6.27 -10.14 5.34
C ARG A 19 4.95 -9.97 4.58
N VAL A 20 4.49 -8.73 4.52
CA VAL A 20 3.28 -8.31 3.81
C VAL A 20 3.56 -7.09 2.94
N TYR A 21 2.84 -6.95 1.83
CA TYR A 21 2.81 -5.67 1.14
C TYR A 21 1.86 -4.72 1.86
N GLN A 22 2.35 -3.52 2.14
CA GLN A 22 1.61 -2.45 2.78
C GLN A 22 1.53 -1.27 1.83
N VAL A 23 0.32 -0.75 1.62
CA VAL A 23 0.06 0.40 0.75
C VAL A 23 0.00 1.66 1.59
N TRP A 24 0.60 2.72 1.06
CA TRP A 24 0.69 4.03 1.69
C TRP A 24 0.25 5.13 0.73
N LEU A 25 -0.38 6.16 1.29
CA LEU A 25 -0.57 7.44 0.60
C LEU A 25 0.28 8.50 1.29
N GLU A 26 0.87 9.39 0.50
CA GLU A 26 1.63 10.54 0.97
C GLU A 26 1.10 11.81 0.31
N GLY A 27 0.96 12.88 1.09
CA GLY A 27 0.54 14.21 0.62
C GLY A 27 0.65 15.24 1.73
N GLY A 28 1.07 16.47 1.41
CA GLY A 28 1.28 17.52 2.41
C GLY A 28 2.27 17.15 3.53
N GLY A 29 3.24 16.27 3.25
CA GLY A 29 4.21 15.75 4.22
C GLY A 29 3.67 14.69 5.19
N VAL A 30 2.43 14.23 5.00
CA VAL A 30 1.80 13.20 5.85
C VAL A 30 1.74 11.88 5.09
N VAL A 31 2.21 10.81 5.74
CA VAL A 31 2.08 9.43 5.26
C VAL A 31 0.91 8.74 5.97
N ARG A 32 0.08 8.03 5.22
CA ARG A 32 -1.08 7.29 5.73
C ARG A 32 -1.05 5.83 5.32
N ASN A 33 -1.26 4.95 6.29
CA ASN A 33 -1.51 3.53 6.07
C ASN A 33 -2.88 3.35 5.38
N VAL A 34 -2.90 2.66 4.25
CA VAL A 34 -4.12 2.35 3.48
C VAL A 34 -4.60 0.92 3.75
N GLY A 35 -3.67 -0.01 3.91
CA GLY A 35 -3.94 -1.42 4.18
C GLY A 35 -2.94 -2.34 3.49
N THR A 36 -3.04 -3.62 3.81
CA THR A 36 -2.16 -4.65 3.25
C THR A 36 -2.85 -5.45 2.15
N PHE A 37 -2.04 -6.06 1.29
CA PHE A 37 -2.52 -7.01 0.30
C PHE A 37 -1.43 -8.07 0.02
N ALA A 38 -1.82 -9.14 -0.66
CA ALA A 38 -0.90 -10.16 -1.13
C ALA A 38 -1.24 -10.54 -2.58
N PRO A 39 -0.25 -10.75 -3.45
CA PRO A 39 -0.49 -11.33 -4.77
C PRO A 39 -0.87 -12.81 -4.65
N ASP A 40 -1.63 -13.29 -5.62
CA ASP A 40 -1.96 -14.69 -5.82
C ASP A 40 -0.77 -15.49 -6.39
N ALA A 41 -0.97 -16.79 -6.59
CA ALA A 41 0.03 -17.68 -7.18
C ALA A 41 0.46 -17.28 -8.61
N ASN A 42 -0.31 -16.43 -9.29
CA ASN A 42 0.00 -15.89 -10.62
C ASN A 42 0.65 -14.50 -10.56
N GLN A 43 1.12 -14.06 -9.39
CA GLN A 43 1.72 -12.75 -9.16
C GLN A 43 0.78 -11.58 -9.50
N ARG A 44 -0.52 -11.76 -9.22
CA ARG A 44 -1.56 -10.74 -9.41
C ARG A 44 -2.21 -10.39 -8.09
N ALA A 45 -2.53 -9.12 -7.90
CA ALA A 45 -3.30 -8.69 -6.74
C ALA A 45 -4.45 -7.79 -7.15
N TRP A 46 -5.59 -7.97 -6.49
CA TRP A 46 -6.72 -7.04 -6.51
C TRP A 46 -7.20 -6.82 -5.08
N ALA A 47 -7.12 -5.59 -4.58
CA ALA A 47 -7.53 -5.26 -3.22
C ALA A 47 -8.33 -3.96 -3.19
N LEU A 48 -9.45 -3.99 -2.47
CA LEU A 48 -10.16 -2.79 -2.05
C LEU A 48 -9.71 -2.46 -0.63
N LEU A 49 -8.99 -1.36 -0.49
CA LEU A 49 -8.41 -0.90 0.77
C LEU A 49 -9.01 0.45 1.15
N GLY A 50 -8.85 0.86 2.41
CA GLY A 50 -9.42 2.10 2.90
C GLY A 50 -8.64 2.60 4.11
N PRO A 51 -8.05 3.81 4.05
CA PRO A 51 -7.39 4.37 5.21
C PRO A 51 -8.42 4.67 6.31
N GLN A 52 -8.03 4.49 7.58
CA GLN A 52 -8.91 4.78 8.72
C GLN A 52 -9.36 6.26 8.77
N SER A 53 -8.58 7.15 8.17
CA SER A 53 -8.92 8.57 8.01
C SER A 53 -8.55 9.04 6.60
N ALA A 54 -9.34 9.97 6.06
CA ALA A 54 -9.06 10.53 4.74
C ALA A 54 -7.71 11.29 4.74
N LEU A 55 -6.95 11.15 3.66
CA LEU A 55 -5.86 12.06 3.32
C LEU A 55 -6.37 13.01 2.23
N PRO A 56 -6.70 14.26 2.55
CA PRO A 56 -7.07 15.22 1.52
C PRO A 56 -5.84 15.46 0.63
N ASN A 57 -6.02 15.31 -0.69
CA ASN A 57 -5.00 15.52 -1.72
C ASN A 57 -3.75 14.61 -1.59
N PRO A 58 -3.90 13.28 -1.77
CA PRO A 58 -2.72 12.42 -1.88
C PRO A 58 -1.92 12.78 -3.14
N GLU A 59 -0.61 12.93 -2.99
CA GLU A 59 0.35 13.27 -4.05
C GLU A 59 1.08 12.02 -4.56
N THR A 60 1.29 11.05 -3.67
CA THR A 60 2.04 9.82 -3.94
C THR A 60 1.30 8.61 -3.39
N VAL A 61 1.35 7.50 -4.11
CA VAL A 61 1.08 6.15 -3.61
C VAL A 61 2.36 5.32 -3.67
N PHE A 62 2.66 4.59 -2.61
CA PHE A 62 3.82 3.69 -2.59
C PHE A 62 3.53 2.43 -1.78
N ILE A 63 4.36 1.40 -1.99
CA ILE A 63 4.21 0.08 -1.42
C ILE A 63 5.53 -0.34 -0.79
N THR A 64 5.47 -0.90 0.42
CA THR A 64 6.63 -1.47 1.13
C THR A 64 6.40 -2.92 1.52
N GLU A 65 7.48 -3.66 1.77
CA GLU A 65 7.45 -4.98 2.42
C GLU A 65 7.64 -4.87 3.93
N GLU A 66 6.54 -4.92 4.67
CA GLU A 66 6.52 -4.73 6.13
C GLU A 66 6.57 -6.06 6.89
N PRO A 67 7.19 -6.09 8.09
CA PRO A 67 7.21 -7.27 8.95
C PRO A 67 5.88 -7.53 9.66
N LEU A 68 5.03 -6.51 9.82
CA LEU A 68 3.72 -6.60 10.45
C LEU A 68 2.70 -5.82 9.61
N PRO A 69 1.44 -6.28 9.55
CA PRO A 69 0.37 -5.47 9.00
C PRO A 69 0.13 -4.23 9.86
N SER A 70 -0.39 -3.17 9.25
CA SER A 70 -0.87 -1.97 9.97
C SER A 70 0.20 -1.18 10.71
N SER A 71 1.46 -1.21 10.26
CA SER A 71 2.51 -0.33 10.78
C SER A 71 2.05 1.15 10.74
N PRO A 72 2.37 1.95 11.78
CA PRO A 72 1.99 3.38 11.82
C PRO A 72 2.78 4.23 10.83
N GLN A 73 3.98 3.78 10.45
CA GLN A 73 4.85 4.40 9.46
C GLN A 73 5.56 3.30 8.65
N PRO A 74 6.03 3.60 7.43
CA PRO A 74 6.84 2.68 6.64
C PRO A 74 8.14 2.32 7.37
N SER A 75 8.47 1.02 7.42
CA SER A 75 9.72 0.53 8.02
C SER A 75 10.48 -0.44 7.11
N GLY A 76 9.79 -0.99 6.12
CA GLY A 76 10.34 -1.91 5.12
C GLY A 76 10.93 -1.22 3.89
N PRO A 77 11.57 -1.99 3.01
CA PRO A 77 11.99 -1.49 1.71
C PRO A 77 10.78 -1.11 0.86
N GLU A 78 10.89 0.01 0.14
CA GLU A 78 9.93 0.41 -0.90
C GLU A 78 10.12 -0.48 -2.14
N VAL A 79 9.03 -1.02 -2.66
CA VAL A 79 9.02 -1.89 -3.85
C VAL A 79 8.35 -1.24 -5.06
N LEU A 80 7.50 -0.23 -4.83
CA LEU A 80 6.79 0.50 -5.87
C LEU A 80 6.44 1.89 -5.39
N ARG A 81 6.54 2.88 -6.27
CA ARG A 81 6.10 4.26 -6.05
C ARG A 81 5.51 4.85 -7.32
N ALA A 82 4.42 5.59 -7.17
CA ALA A 82 3.81 6.37 -8.23
C ALA A 82 3.28 7.70 -7.68
N ARG A 83 3.33 8.75 -8.49
CA ARG A 83 2.70 10.03 -8.16
C ARG A 83 1.33 10.12 -8.81
N PHE A 84 0.37 10.72 -8.10
CA PHE A 84 -0.88 11.13 -8.71
C PHE A 84 -0.64 12.33 -9.64
N PRO A 85 -1.40 12.44 -10.75
CA PRO A 85 -1.28 13.54 -11.69
C PRO A 85 -1.68 14.90 -11.09
#